data_AF-A0ABD6DLE3-F1
#
_entry.id   AF-A0ABD6DLE3-F1
#
_cell.length_a   1.000
_cell.length_b   1.000
_cell.length_c   1.000
_cell.angle_alpha   90.00
_cell.angle_beta   90.00
_cell.angle_gamma   90.00
#
_symmetry.space_group_name_H-M   'P 1'
#
loop_
_entity.id
_entity.type
_entity.pdbx_description
1 polymer ?
#
loop_
_entity_poly.entity_id
_entity_poly.type
_entity_poly.pdbx_seq_one_letter_code
_entity_poly.pdbx_strand_id
1 'polypeptide(L)'
;MVRFRLDGVHGGWEAAVTGPSDHVEFAVETDGDTVYQGYGSIHALLRLYDLARLERVVHPRFLGYDVAERGGTVLVDLRMGHVETTYDELQDAMEPFLAELFESMDGQTVGERADHIATMQERELTLVDLDALYDRLV
;
A
#
# COMPACT_ATOMS: atom_id res chain seq x y z
N MET A 1 -6.50 10.34 -13.18
CA MET A 1 -6.69 10.16 -11.75
C MET A 1 -6.71 8.68 -11.43
N VAL A 2 -5.86 8.28 -10.48
CA VAL A 2 -5.82 6.91 -9.95
C VAL A 2 -6.68 6.86 -8.69
N ARG A 3 -7.37 5.75 -8.47
CA ARG A 3 -8.12 5.51 -7.24
C ARG A 3 -7.90 4.07 -6.79
N PHE A 4 -7.60 3.90 -5.50
CA PHE A 4 -7.61 2.60 -4.85
C PHE A 4 -8.95 2.37 -4.17
N ARG A 5 -9.45 1.15 -4.27
CA ARG A 5 -10.69 0.73 -3.62
C ARG A 5 -10.42 -0.57 -2.86
N LEU A 6 -10.72 -0.58 -1.58
CA LEU A 6 -10.62 -1.78 -0.77
C LEU A 6 -11.80 -2.70 -1.09
N ASP A 7 -11.50 -3.97 -1.39
CA ASP A 7 -12.49 -5.02 -1.62
C ASP A 7 -12.61 -5.94 -0.40
N GLY A 8 -11.52 -6.16 0.32
CA GLY A 8 -11.52 -7.02 1.50
C GLY A 8 -10.18 -7.09 2.23
N VAL A 9 -10.24 -7.49 3.49
CA VAL A 9 -9.09 -7.81 4.34
C VAL A 9 -9.34 -9.19 4.94
N HIS A 10 -8.29 -9.98 5.14
CA HIS A 10 -8.38 -11.30 5.76
C HIS A 10 -7.40 -11.44 6.92
N GLY A 11 -7.91 -11.52 8.14
CA GLY A 11 -7.12 -11.83 9.34
C GLY A 11 -6.39 -10.63 9.98
N GLY A 12 -6.68 -9.40 9.55
CA GLY A 12 -6.24 -8.17 10.19
C GLY A 12 -4.72 -8.05 10.38
N TRP A 13 -4.31 -7.37 11.46
CA TRP A 13 -2.91 -7.15 11.81
C TRP A 13 -2.17 -8.45 12.18
N GLU A 14 -2.88 -9.45 12.71
CA GLU A 14 -2.30 -10.77 13.01
C GLU A 14 -1.77 -11.44 11.73
N ALA A 15 -2.54 -11.39 10.63
CA ALA A 15 -2.10 -11.91 9.35
C ALA A 15 -0.86 -11.18 8.82
N ALA A 16 -0.83 -9.84 8.98
CA ALA A 16 0.31 -9.03 8.57
C ALA A 16 1.60 -9.40 9.34
N VAL A 17 1.52 -9.71 10.63
CA VAL A 17 2.70 -10.13 11.41
C VAL A 17 3.35 -11.40 10.85
N THR A 18 2.62 -12.29 10.17
CA THR A 18 3.21 -13.53 9.63
C THR A 18 4.12 -13.32 8.42
N GLY A 19 4.08 -12.15 7.79
CA GLY A 19 4.90 -11.78 6.63
C GLY A 19 4.04 -11.39 5.41
N PRO A 20 4.64 -11.28 4.20
CA PRO A 20 3.91 -10.89 3.00
C PRO A 20 3.11 -12.08 2.43
N SER A 21 2.09 -12.52 3.15
CA SER A 21 1.00 -13.32 2.58
C SER A 21 -0.05 -12.37 2.00
N ASP A 22 -0.57 -12.67 0.82
CA ASP A 22 -1.65 -11.88 0.24
C ASP A 22 -2.91 -12.04 1.11
N HIS A 23 -3.37 -10.93 1.69
CA HIS A 23 -4.52 -10.86 2.60
C HIS A 23 -5.35 -9.58 2.45
N VAL A 24 -4.97 -8.72 1.50
CA VAL A 24 -5.71 -7.51 1.14
C VAL A 24 -6.18 -7.67 -0.30
N GLU A 25 -7.48 -7.59 -0.50
CA GLU A 25 -8.13 -7.54 -1.80
C GLU A 25 -8.43 -6.09 -2.14
N PHE A 26 -8.02 -5.64 -3.32
CA PHE A 26 -8.24 -4.27 -3.73
C PHE A 26 -8.35 -4.15 -5.25
N ALA A 27 -8.94 -3.05 -5.68
CA ALA A 27 -8.98 -2.63 -7.06
C ALA A 27 -8.25 -1.30 -7.25
N VAL A 28 -7.66 -1.13 -8.42
CA VAL A 28 -7.10 0.15 -8.89
C VAL A 28 -7.88 0.60 -10.11
N GLU A 29 -8.48 1.78 -10.01
CA GLU A 29 -9.30 2.41 -11.03
C GLU A 29 -8.53 3.59 -11.64
N THR A 30 -8.66 3.78 -12.95
CA THR A 30 -8.03 4.89 -13.70
C THR A 30 -9.07 5.59 -14.58
N ASP A 31 -8.82 6.84 -14.97
CA ASP A 31 -9.74 7.66 -15.80
C ASP A 31 -10.22 6.99 -17.10
N GLY A 32 -9.52 5.96 -17.59
CA GLY A 32 -9.91 5.19 -18.77
C GLY A 32 -10.90 4.05 -18.49
N ASP A 33 -11.65 4.10 -17.38
CA ASP A 33 -12.54 3.03 -16.87
C ASP A 33 -11.82 1.68 -16.68
N THR A 34 -10.49 1.67 -16.67
CA THR A 34 -9.71 0.44 -16.51
C THR A 34 -9.60 0.13 -15.03
N VAL A 35 -10.05 -1.07 -14.67
CA VAL A 35 -10.03 -1.59 -13.31
C VAL A 35 -9.09 -2.77 -13.26
N TYR A 36 -8.07 -2.68 -12.42
CA TYR A 36 -7.19 -3.79 -12.09
C TYR A 36 -7.62 -4.38 -10.76
N GLN A 37 -7.89 -5.67 -10.70
CA GLN A 37 -8.18 -6.38 -9.45
C GLN A 37 -6.96 -7.12 -8.97
N GLY A 38 -6.65 -6.99 -7.69
CA GLY A 38 -5.40 -7.45 -7.12
C GLY A 38 -5.58 -8.04 -5.74
N TYR A 39 -4.61 -8.89 -5.41
CA TYR A 39 -4.40 -9.41 -4.08
C TYR A 39 -2.99 -8.99 -3.67
N GLY A 40 -2.84 -8.53 -2.45
CA GLY A 40 -1.56 -8.09 -1.93
C GLY A 40 -1.49 -8.18 -0.41
N SER A 41 -0.40 -7.67 0.13
CA SER A 41 -0.21 -7.52 1.58
C SER A 41 -0.08 -6.05 1.92
N ILE A 42 -0.42 -5.68 3.16
CA ILE A 42 -0.15 -4.33 3.68
C ILE A 42 1.32 -3.92 3.48
N HIS A 43 2.28 -4.84 3.55
CA HIS A 43 3.70 -4.54 3.29
C HIS A 43 3.97 -4.10 1.86
N ALA A 44 3.27 -4.68 0.87
CA ALA A 44 3.41 -4.26 -0.51
C ALA A 44 2.80 -2.87 -0.69
N LEU A 45 1.61 -2.66 -0.12
CA LEU A 45 0.91 -1.37 -0.19
C LEU A 45 1.71 -0.25 0.50
N LEU A 46 2.27 -0.48 1.68
CA LEU A 46 3.14 0.50 2.35
C LEU A 46 4.42 0.79 1.56
N ARG A 47 4.98 -0.21 0.87
CA ARG A 47 6.11 0.01 -0.06
C ARG A 47 5.73 0.86 -1.27
N LEU A 48 4.51 0.70 -1.79
CA LEU A 48 3.98 1.56 -2.84
C LEU A 48 3.77 2.99 -2.33
N TYR A 49 3.32 3.15 -1.08
CA TYR A 49 3.20 4.46 -0.46
C TYR A 49 4.55 5.14 -0.25
N ASP A 50 5.56 4.40 0.23
CA ASP A 50 6.93 4.90 0.33
C ASP A 50 7.50 5.28 -1.04
N LEU A 51 7.16 4.54 -2.10
CA LEU A 51 7.52 4.87 -3.47
C LEU A 51 6.95 6.24 -3.89
N ALA A 52 5.66 6.47 -3.62
CA ALA A 52 4.99 7.73 -3.90
C ALA A 52 5.64 8.89 -3.14
N ARG A 53 5.75 8.74 -1.82
CA ARG A 53 6.23 9.77 -0.88
C ARG A 53 7.69 10.18 -1.09
N LEU A 54 8.55 9.26 -1.54
CA LEU A 54 9.99 9.54 -1.67
C LEU A 54 10.35 10.26 -2.97
N GLU A 55 9.53 10.17 -4.02
CA GLU A 55 9.75 10.83 -5.32
C GLU A 55 11.18 10.64 -5.87
N ARG A 56 11.66 9.39 -6.00
CA ARG A 56 13.03 9.10 -6.44
C ARG A 56 13.09 8.37 -7.76
N VAL A 57 13.96 8.82 -8.67
CA VAL A 57 14.23 8.14 -9.95
C VAL A 57 14.86 6.74 -9.77
N VAL A 58 15.53 6.50 -8.64
CA VAL A 58 16.14 5.21 -8.29
C VAL A 58 15.40 4.62 -7.09
N HIS A 59 14.52 3.66 -7.38
CA HIS A 59 13.77 2.93 -6.38
C HIS A 59 14.55 1.71 -5.88
N PRO A 60 14.63 1.49 -4.56
CA PRO A 60 15.22 0.26 -4.04
C PRO A 60 14.46 -0.98 -4.53
N ARG A 61 15.20 -1.99 -5.01
CA ARG A 61 14.62 -3.24 -5.53
C ARG A 61 13.70 -3.97 -4.54
N PHE A 62 13.84 -3.72 -3.24
CA PHE A 62 12.99 -4.32 -2.22
C PHE A 62 11.57 -3.75 -2.19
N LEU A 63 11.28 -2.64 -2.89
CA LEU A 63 9.94 -2.07 -2.96
C LEU A 63 8.94 -2.98 -3.69
N GLY A 64 9.41 -3.94 -4.50
CA GLY A 64 8.59 -5.00 -5.07
C GLY A 64 7.73 -4.59 -6.27
N TYR A 65 7.88 -3.35 -6.73
CA TYR A 65 7.25 -2.77 -7.93
C TYR A 65 8.31 -2.37 -8.93
N ASP A 66 8.02 -2.58 -10.22
CA ASP A 66 8.82 -2.02 -11.30
C ASP A 66 8.26 -0.64 -11.65
N VAL A 67 9.15 0.36 -11.69
CA VAL A 67 8.78 1.75 -11.93
C VAL A 67 9.64 2.36 -13.01
N ALA A 68 8.99 3.04 -13.94
CA ALA A 68 9.64 3.84 -14.96
C ALA A 68 9.11 5.28 -14.92
N GLU A 69 10.01 6.25 -15.02
CA GLU A 69 9.65 7.67 -15.04
C GLU A 69 9.90 8.26 -16.42
N ARG A 70 8.91 8.99 -16.96
CA ARG A 70 9.01 9.66 -18.25
C ARG A 70 8.31 11.02 -18.21
N GLY A 71 9.09 12.09 -18.19
CA GLY A 71 8.58 13.45 -18.37
C GLY A 71 7.58 13.90 -17.30
N GLY A 72 7.79 13.50 -16.04
CA GLY A 72 6.88 13.81 -14.92
C GLY A 72 5.77 12.77 -14.70
N THR A 73 5.63 11.80 -15.60
CA THR A 73 4.73 10.64 -15.43
C THR A 73 5.51 9.45 -14.88
N VAL A 74 4.89 8.73 -13.95
CA VAL A 74 5.36 7.49 -13.36
C VAL A 74 4.49 6.36 -13.89
N LEU A 75 5.13 5.34 -14.47
CA LEU A 75 4.52 4.06 -14.83
C LEU A 75 4.85 3.06 -13.73
N VAL A 76 3.83 2.56 -13.04
CA VAL A 76 3.98 1.57 -11.96
C VAL A 76 3.41 0.22 -12.41
N ASP A 77 4.23 -0.82 -12.39
CA ASP A 77 3.80 -2.21 -12.58
C ASP A 77 3.36 -2.83 -11.25
N LEU A 78 2.05 -3.04 -11.11
CA LEU A 78 1.43 -3.62 -9.91
C LEU A 78 1.29 -5.15 -9.99
N ARG A 79 1.93 -5.83 -10.95
CA ARG A 79 1.75 -7.26 -11.32
C ARG A 79 0.36 -7.61 -11.89
N MET A 80 -0.68 -6.94 -11.41
CA MET A 80 -2.07 -7.00 -11.87
C MET A 80 -2.34 -6.12 -13.10
N GLY A 81 -1.40 -5.24 -13.45
CA GLY A 81 -1.53 -4.27 -14.52
C GLY A 81 -0.49 -3.17 -14.38
N HIS A 82 -0.52 -2.19 -15.29
CA HIS A 82 0.33 -1.02 -15.22
C HIS A 82 -0.53 0.23 -15.08
N VAL A 83 -0.07 1.15 -14.25
CA VAL A 83 -0.75 2.42 -13.98
C VAL A 83 0.16 3.55 -14.39
N GLU A 84 -0.33 4.43 -15.26
CA GLU A 84 0.31 5.71 -15.60
C GLU A 84 -0.27 6.82 -14.72
N THR A 85 0.58 7.50 -13.94
CA THR A 85 0.16 8.51 -12.97
C THR A 85 1.32 9.45 -12.61
N THR A 86 1.21 10.22 -11.53
CA THR A 86 2.31 10.99 -10.92
C THR A 86 2.54 10.50 -9.48
N TYR A 87 3.67 10.87 -8.87
CA TYR A 87 3.90 10.55 -7.45
C TYR A 87 2.85 11.20 -6.54
N ASP A 88 2.50 12.47 -6.79
CA ASP A 88 1.46 13.20 -6.06
C ASP A 88 0.11 12.49 -6.16
N GLU A 89 -0.33 12.16 -7.38
CA GLU A 89 -1.62 11.46 -7.59
C GLU A 89 -1.63 10.09 -6.92
N LEU A 90 -0.50 9.37 -6.95
CA LEU A 90 -0.38 8.08 -6.30
C LEU A 90 -0.46 8.23 -4.78
N GLN A 91 0.24 9.21 -4.20
CA GLN A 91 0.19 9.46 -2.76
C GLN A 91 -1.23 9.86 -2.32
N ASP A 92 -1.84 10.81 -3.02
CA ASP A 92 -3.20 11.30 -2.75
C ASP A 92 -4.25 10.20 -2.87
N ALA A 93 -4.08 9.27 -3.81
CA ALA A 93 -4.97 8.12 -3.97
C ALA A 93 -4.78 7.05 -2.87
N MET A 94 -3.56 6.91 -2.36
CA MET A 94 -3.21 5.88 -1.38
C MET A 94 -3.57 6.25 0.05
N GLU A 95 -3.47 7.52 0.46
CA GLU A 95 -3.74 7.89 1.85
C GLU A 95 -5.17 7.56 2.32
N PRO A 96 -6.24 7.89 1.56
CA PRO A 96 -7.59 7.49 1.93
C PRO A 96 -7.79 5.98 1.95
N PHE A 97 -7.15 5.27 1.01
CA PHE A 97 -7.22 3.81 0.93
C PHE A 97 -6.50 3.14 2.10
N LEU A 98 -5.35 3.66 2.51
CA LEU A 98 -4.61 3.16 3.68
C LEU A 98 -5.38 3.40 4.97
N ALA A 99 -6.06 4.55 5.11
CA ALA A 99 -6.94 4.82 6.24
C ALA A 99 -8.07 3.76 6.34
N GLU A 100 -8.78 3.52 5.23
CA GLU A 100 -9.84 2.49 5.16
C GLU A 100 -9.30 1.07 5.44
N LEU A 101 -8.12 0.77 4.91
CA LEU A 101 -7.43 -0.50 5.15
C LEU A 101 -7.09 -0.68 6.63
N PHE A 102 -6.55 0.34 7.29
CA PHE A 102 -6.17 0.28 8.70
C PHE A 102 -7.39 0.05 9.60
N GLU A 103 -8.49 0.78 9.39
CA GLU A 103 -9.74 0.56 10.11
C GLU A 103 -10.29 -0.86 9.87
N SER A 104 -10.21 -1.35 8.63
CA SER A 104 -10.64 -2.71 8.27
C SER A 104 -9.78 -3.78 8.93
N MET A 105 -8.47 -3.53 9.05
CA MET A 105 -7.55 -4.41 9.75
C MET A 105 -7.84 -4.45 11.24
N ASP A 106 -8.10 -3.29 11.87
CA ASP A 106 -8.50 -3.21 13.28
C ASP A 106 -9.76 -4.04 13.55
N GLY A 107 -10.77 -3.92 12.69
CA GLY A 107 -12.03 -4.66 12.82
C GLY A 107 -11.89 -6.18 12.76
N GLN A 108 -10.78 -6.70 12.23
CA GLN A 108 -10.52 -8.14 12.13
C GLN A 108 -9.42 -8.64 13.08
N THR A 109 -8.76 -7.74 13.79
CA THR A 109 -7.61 -8.09 14.61
C THR A 109 -8.05 -8.64 15.95
N VAL A 110 -7.44 -9.76 16.34
CA VAL A 110 -7.52 -10.28 17.70
C VAL A 110 -6.29 -9.81 18.47
N GLY A 111 -6.49 -9.22 19.65
CA GLY A 111 -5.43 -8.63 20.46
C GLY A 111 -5.20 -7.15 20.18
N GLU A 112 -4.09 -6.62 20.70
CA GLU A 112 -3.76 -5.19 20.61
C GLU A 112 -3.04 -4.89 19.28
N ARG A 113 -3.59 -3.96 18.48
CA ARG A 113 -2.98 -3.46 17.23
C ARG A 113 -1.52 -3.05 17.44
N ALA A 114 -1.23 -2.31 18.51
CA ALA A 114 0.09 -1.76 18.78
C ALA A 114 1.17 -2.85 18.86
N ASP A 115 0.86 -4.00 19.47
CA ASP A 115 1.79 -5.13 19.56
C ASP A 115 2.10 -5.72 18.17
N HIS A 116 1.09 -5.77 17.30
CA HIS A 116 1.24 -6.26 15.92
C HIS A 116 2.03 -5.28 15.05
N ILE A 117 1.76 -3.97 15.14
CA ILE A 117 2.52 -2.93 14.42
C ILE A 117 3.98 -2.95 14.84
N ALA A 118 4.26 -2.98 16.15
CA ALA A 118 5.63 -3.06 16.67
C ALA A 118 6.36 -4.28 16.09
N THR A 119 5.70 -5.44 16.06
CA THR A 119 6.27 -6.67 15.48
C THR A 119 6.53 -6.54 13.97
N MET A 120 5.68 -5.84 13.23
CA MET A 120 5.90 -5.57 11.80
C MET A 120 7.08 -4.63 11.57
N GLN A 121 7.21 -3.58 12.38
CA GLN A 121 8.29 -2.60 12.29
C GLN A 121 9.65 -3.21 12.64
N GLU A 122 9.72 -4.10 13.63
CA GLU A 122 10.94 -4.85 13.98
C GLU A 122 11.50 -5.68 12.79
N ARG A 123 10.66 -5.99 11.81
CA ARG A 123 11.05 -6.74 10.61
C ARG A 123 11.53 -5.85 9.46
N GLU A 124 11.54 -4.53 9.63
CA GLU A 124 12.07 -3.53 8.69
C GLU A 124 11.55 -3.67 7.25
N LEU A 125 10.27 -4.02 7.10
CA LEU A 125 9.69 -4.33 5.78
C LEU A 125 9.24 -3.09 4.99
N THR A 126 9.26 -1.91 5.62
CA THR A 126 8.87 -0.60 5.05
C THR A 126 9.79 0.51 5.60
N LEU A 127 9.90 1.65 4.89
CA LEU A 127 10.66 2.82 5.36
C LEU A 127 9.79 3.78 6.17
N VAL A 128 8.48 3.77 5.94
CA VAL A 128 7.54 4.56 6.71
C VAL A 128 7.44 4.05 8.15
N ASP A 129 7.36 5.00 9.08
CA ASP A 129 6.96 4.75 10.46
C ASP A 129 5.45 4.48 10.47
N LEU A 130 5.08 3.21 10.62
CA LEU A 130 3.71 2.74 10.51
C LEU A 130 2.81 3.29 11.63
N ASP A 131 3.30 3.41 12.87
CA ASP A 131 2.52 4.01 13.96
C ASP A 131 2.23 5.49 13.65
N ALA A 132 3.26 6.25 13.24
CA ALA A 132 3.08 7.65 12.90
C ALA A 132 2.19 7.86 11.66
N LEU A 133 2.24 6.93 10.70
CA LEU A 133 1.34 6.95 9.54
C LEU A 133 -0.09 6.63 9.95
N TYR A 134 -0.30 5.62 10.78
CA TYR A 134 -1.61 5.24 11.30
C TYR A 134 -2.26 6.41 12.03
N ASP A 135 -1.58 7.00 13.01
CA ASP A 135 -2.08 8.12 13.83
C ASP A 135 -2.41 9.38 13.00
N ARG A 136 -1.82 9.50 11.82
CA ARG A 136 -2.09 10.60 10.89
C ARG A 136 -3.32 10.36 10.03
N LEU A 137 -3.59 9.10 9.68
CA LEU A 137 -4.61 8.71 8.72
C LEU A 137 -5.94 8.31 9.37
N VAL A 138 -5.92 7.79 10.61
CA VAL A 138 -7.08 7.28 11.37
C VAL A 138 -7.23 8.08 12.67
#